data_AF-A0A946B2H1-F1
#
_entry.id   AF-A0A946B2H1-F1
#
_cell.length_a   1.000
_cell.length_b   1.000
_cell.length_c   1.000
_cell.angle_alpha   90.00
_cell.angle_beta   90.00
_cell.angle_gamma   90.00
#
_symmetry.space_group_name_H-M   'P 1'
#
loop_
_entity.id
_entity.type
_entity.pdbx_description
1 polymer ?
#
loop_
_entity_poly.entity_id
_entity_poly.type
_entity_poly.pdbx_seq_one_letter_code
_entity_poly.pdbx_strand_id
1 'polypeptide(L)'
;MRFSEDINPDQAERILISAAKAVEASANLPREPEARITDISADGIEFELRFWTPDRLARGDVRMEIQKNILRNIRVAGLRLPRRPRETWVGEISADRTAMAEAALDWLSAIAVFAPLSQDERQTLADQAARTHLDPGTELLKQAAAGDSLFVVLEGVLKATVQHGERQPTVLGRLKAGDVIGEMSLLTGEARSATVTAVTSAVLMRIDRQALQPVLQARPEAAEAIAVVVASRRQAGDAAINSNIEQESHSDWRDDLLGRMRSIFRIA
;
A
#
# COMPACT_ATOMS: atom_id res chain seq x y z
N MET A 1 14.34 0.58 -18.23
CA MET A 1 12.89 0.54 -18.51
C MET A 1 12.62 -0.65 -19.40
N ARG A 2 11.68 -1.52 -19.03
CA ARG A 2 11.46 -2.79 -19.75
C ARG A 2 10.23 -2.71 -20.66
N PHE A 3 10.40 -3.19 -21.88
CA PHE A 3 9.33 -3.40 -22.85
C PHE A 3 9.17 -4.89 -23.10
N SER A 4 8.01 -5.28 -23.64
CA SER A 4 7.72 -6.68 -23.97
C SER A 4 8.70 -7.20 -25.05
N GLU A 5 8.94 -8.51 -25.09
CA GLU A 5 9.89 -9.14 -26.02
C GLU A 5 9.50 -8.98 -27.49
N ASP A 6 8.22 -8.76 -27.77
CA ASP A 6 7.65 -8.56 -29.11
C ASP A 6 7.79 -7.10 -29.61
N ILE A 7 8.33 -6.19 -28.79
CA ILE A 7 8.49 -4.80 -29.22
C ILE A 7 9.55 -4.67 -30.31
N ASN A 8 9.26 -3.87 -31.32
CA ASN A 8 10.28 -3.41 -32.26
C ASN A 8 11.26 -2.45 -31.54
N PRO A 9 12.58 -2.73 -31.50
CA PRO A 9 13.56 -1.89 -30.82
C PRO A 9 13.56 -0.42 -31.28
N ASP A 10 13.43 -0.17 -32.59
CA ASP A 10 13.38 1.18 -33.14
C ASP A 10 12.13 1.93 -32.67
N GLN A 11 11.03 1.21 -32.45
CA GLN A 11 9.80 1.79 -31.90
C GLN A 11 10.00 2.19 -30.43
N ALA A 12 10.65 1.34 -29.64
CA ALA A 12 10.95 1.61 -28.24
C ALA A 12 11.88 2.83 -28.11
N GLU A 13 12.94 2.88 -28.92
CA GLU A 13 13.89 4.00 -28.98
C GLU A 13 13.18 5.31 -29.35
N ARG A 14 12.37 5.32 -30.42
CA ARG A 14 11.60 6.52 -30.81
C ARG A 14 10.70 7.03 -29.69
N ILE A 15 10.07 6.14 -28.94
CA ILE A 15 9.18 6.51 -27.82
C ILE A 15 9.95 7.16 -26.68
N LEU A 16 11.10 6.58 -26.31
CA LEU A 16 11.94 7.09 -25.23
C LEU A 16 12.60 8.43 -25.60
N ILE A 17 13.16 8.52 -26.80
CA ILE A 17 13.83 9.74 -27.28
C ILE A 17 12.82 10.87 -27.48
N SER A 18 11.66 10.61 -28.08
CA SER A 18 10.61 11.64 -28.25
C SER A 18 10.10 12.17 -26.91
N ALA A 19 9.98 11.31 -25.90
CA ALA A 19 9.59 11.75 -24.56
C ALA A 19 10.63 12.66 -23.90
N ALA A 20 11.92 12.37 -24.11
CA ALA A 20 13.02 13.20 -23.65
C ALA A 20 13.04 14.57 -24.34
N LYS A 21 12.89 14.59 -25.67
CA LYS A 21 12.88 15.81 -26.49
C LYS A 21 11.66 16.70 -26.29
N ALA A 22 10.54 16.14 -25.83
CA ALA A 22 9.30 16.88 -25.61
C ALA A 22 9.31 17.79 -24.37
N VAL A 23 10.33 17.70 -23.52
CA VAL A 23 10.47 18.57 -22.34
C VAL A 23 11.12 19.88 -22.79
N GLU A 24 10.54 21.03 -22.46
CA GLU A 24 11.08 22.34 -22.89
C GLU A 24 12.50 22.61 -22.36
N ALA A 25 12.78 22.16 -21.13
CA ALA A 25 14.13 22.20 -20.56
C ALA A 25 15.14 21.33 -21.33
N SER A 26 14.68 20.40 -22.18
CA SER A 26 15.51 19.60 -23.06
C SER A 26 15.94 20.33 -24.34
N ALA A 27 15.40 21.52 -24.62
CA ALA A 27 15.86 22.32 -25.75
C ALA A 27 17.34 22.75 -25.60
N ASN A 28 17.86 22.73 -24.36
CA ASN A 28 19.23 23.11 -24.01
C ASN A 28 20.07 21.94 -23.45
N LEU A 29 19.75 20.68 -23.80
CA LEU A 29 20.61 19.57 -23.37
C LEU A 29 21.99 19.71 -24.04
N PRO A 30 23.11 19.62 -23.29
CA PRO A 30 24.46 19.63 -23.86
C PRO A 30 24.75 18.44 -24.79
N ARG A 31 23.93 17.39 -24.76
CA ARG A 31 24.02 16.20 -25.62
C ARG A 31 22.64 15.66 -25.92
N GLU A 32 22.50 15.13 -27.14
CA GLU A 32 21.32 14.40 -27.59
C GLU A 32 21.03 13.20 -26.66
N PRO A 33 19.78 12.99 -26.21
CA PRO A 33 19.43 11.85 -25.39
C PRO A 33 19.58 10.55 -26.17
N GLU A 34 20.05 9.51 -25.50
CA GLU A 34 20.33 8.21 -26.10
C GLU A 34 19.47 7.14 -25.41
N ALA A 35 18.80 6.30 -26.20
CA ALA A 35 18.18 5.09 -25.69
C ALA A 35 18.99 3.87 -26.15
N ARG A 36 19.31 2.95 -25.24
CA ARG A 36 20.09 1.75 -25.57
C ARG A 36 19.51 0.53 -24.88
N ILE A 37 19.58 -0.62 -25.53
CA ILE A 37 19.27 -1.89 -24.90
C ILE A 37 20.40 -2.24 -23.92
N THR A 38 20.04 -2.54 -22.67
CA THR A 38 20.98 -2.94 -21.62
C THR A 38 20.87 -4.41 -21.26
N ASP A 39 19.70 -5.01 -21.45
CA ASP A 39 19.46 -6.42 -21.16
C ASP A 39 18.35 -6.99 -22.06
N ILE A 40 18.41 -8.29 -22.34
CA ILE A 40 17.39 -9.04 -23.08
C ILE A 40 17.13 -10.33 -22.30
N SER A 41 15.90 -10.51 -21.82
CA SER A 41 15.51 -11.67 -21.03
C SER A 41 14.11 -12.15 -21.42
N ALA A 42 13.69 -13.29 -20.85
CA ALA A 42 12.32 -13.79 -21.00
C ALA A 42 11.25 -12.83 -20.42
N ASP A 43 11.65 -11.87 -19.57
CA ASP A 43 10.78 -10.82 -19.03
C ASP A 43 10.64 -9.62 -19.99
N GLY A 44 11.33 -9.65 -21.14
CA GLY A 44 11.35 -8.60 -22.14
C GLY A 44 12.70 -7.91 -22.31
N ILE A 45 12.70 -6.82 -23.07
CA ILE A 45 13.88 -6.06 -23.47
C ILE A 45 14.00 -4.82 -22.58
N GLU A 46 15.16 -4.65 -21.93
CA GLU A 46 15.44 -3.50 -21.08
C GLU A 46 16.18 -2.40 -21.83
N PHE A 47 15.65 -1.19 -21.75
CA PHE A 47 16.22 0.03 -22.32
C PHE A 47 16.64 1.01 -21.23
N GLU A 48 17.83 1.58 -21.38
CA GLU A 48 18.29 2.72 -20.62
C GLU A 48 18.16 3.99 -21.46
N LEU A 49 17.48 5.00 -20.93
CA LEU A 49 17.44 6.35 -21.50
C LEU A 49 18.44 7.23 -20.76
N ARG A 50 19.47 7.69 -21.47
CA ARG A 50 20.47 8.64 -20.99
C ARG A 50 20.15 10.03 -21.49
N PHE A 51 20.21 11.00 -20.60
CA PHE A 51 20.07 12.42 -20.92
C PHE A 51 20.99 13.25 -20.03
N TRP A 52 21.41 14.40 -20.53
CA TRP A 52 22.34 15.29 -19.86
C TRP A 52 21.66 16.64 -19.66
N THR A 53 21.57 17.15 -18.44
CA THR A 53 21.04 18.50 -18.18
C THR A 53 22.15 19.38 -17.59
N PRO A 54 22.24 20.67 -18.00
CA PRO A 54 23.23 21.59 -17.46
C PRO A 54 22.96 21.95 -16.00
N ASP A 55 21.69 22.03 -15.60
CA ASP A 55 21.31 22.40 -14.23
C ASP A 55 21.13 21.16 -13.35
N ARG A 56 22.02 21.05 -12.36
CA ARG A 56 22.05 19.95 -11.39
C ARG A 56 20.82 19.93 -10.49
N LEU A 57 20.22 21.10 -10.21
CA LEU A 57 19.05 21.28 -9.35
C LEU A 57 17.76 20.93 -10.09
N ALA A 58 17.66 21.26 -11.39
CA ALA A 58 16.52 20.90 -12.24
C ALA A 58 16.45 19.41 -12.64
N ARG A 59 17.47 18.59 -12.28
CA ARG A 59 17.53 17.16 -12.64
C ARG A 59 16.30 16.37 -12.21
N GLY A 60 15.76 16.66 -11.03
CA GLY A 60 14.58 15.99 -10.49
C GLY A 60 13.34 16.27 -11.34
N ASP A 61 13.09 17.54 -11.62
CA ASP A 61 11.91 18.00 -12.37
C ASP A 61 11.95 17.54 -13.83
N VAL A 62 13.10 17.68 -14.48
CA VAL A 62 13.32 17.18 -15.85
C VAL A 62 13.09 15.67 -15.91
N ARG A 63 13.62 14.90 -14.94
CA ARG A 63 13.39 13.45 -14.90
C ARG A 63 11.91 13.12 -14.76
N MET A 64 11.19 13.84 -13.91
CA MET A 64 9.76 13.63 -13.69
C MET A 64 8.94 13.94 -14.95
N GLU A 65 9.23 15.05 -15.64
CA GLU A 65 8.61 15.43 -16.91
C GLU A 65 8.85 14.38 -18.00
N ILE A 66 10.09 13.91 -18.14
CA ILE A 66 10.44 12.85 -19.10
C ILE A 66 9.65 11.57 -18.78
N GLN A 67 9.57 11.16 -17.51
CA GLN A 67 8.80 9.98 -17.10
C GLN A 67 7.31 10.10 -17.44
N LYS A 68 6.71 11.28 -17.23
CA LYS A 68 5.30 11.54 -17.62
C LYS A 68 5.11 11.43 -19.13
N ASN A 69 6.03 11.99 -19.91
CA ASN A 69 5.97 11.93 -21.38
C ASN A 69 6.16 10.50 -21.91
N ILE A 70 7.03 9.70 -21.30
CA ILE A 70 7.21 8.28 -21.65
C ILE A 70 5.89 7.52 -21.47
N LEU A 71 5.25 7.67 -20.30
CA LEU A 71 3.97 7.02 -20.01
C LEU A 71 2.88 7.43 -21.00
N ARG A 72 2.82 8.71 -21.36
CA ARG A 72 1.89 9.23 -22.36
C ARG A 72 2.15 8.63 -23.74
N ASN A 73 3.40 8.61 -24.21
CA ASN A 73 3.76 8.09 -25.53
C ASN A 73 3.45 6.61 -25.65
N ILE A 74 3.70 5.82 -24.60
CA ILE A 74 3.34 4.39 -24.54
C ILE A 74 1.84 4.20 -24.69
N ARG A 75 1.04 4.99 -23.96
CA ARG A 75 -0.43 4.93 -24.02
C ARG A 75 -0.94 5.20 -25.43
N VAL A 76 -0.44 6.25 -26.06
CA VAL A 76 -0.85 6.67 -27.41
C VAL A 76 -0.40 5.68 -28.47
N ALA A 77 0.80 5.11 -28.33
CA ALA A 77 1.32 4.07 -29.21
C ALA A 77 0.60 2.72 -29.08
N GLY A 78 -0.40 2.61 -28.19
CA GLY A 78 -1.12 1.36 -27.93
C GLY A 78 -0.25 0.28 -27.26
N LEU A 79 0.95 0.64 -26.82
CA LEU A 79 1.86 -0.28 -26.17
C LEU A 79 1.42 -0.53 -24.74
N ARG A 80 1.57 -1.77 -24.32
CA ARG A 80 1.42 -2.16 -22.91
C ARG A 80 2.81 -2.41 -22.38
N LEU A 81 3.11 -1.83 -21.21
CA LEU A 81 4.28 -2.28 -20.48
C LEU A 81 4.09 -3.76 -20.16
N PRO A 82 5.17 -4.58 -20.25
CA PRO A 82 5.09 -5.98 -19.88
C PRO A 82 4.52 -6.01 -18.46
N ARG A 83 3.29 -6.51 -18.36
CA ARG A 83 2.78 -6.94 -17.07
C ARG A 83 3.65 -8.14 -16.77
N ARG A 84 4.53 -8.05 -15.78
CA ARG A 84 4.92 -9.27 -15.08
C ARG A 84 3.60 -10.02 -14.86
N PRO A 85 3.45 -11.28 -15.30
CA PRO A 85 2.53 -12.14 -14.61
C PRO A 85 2.99 -12.03 -13.16
N ARG A 86 2.26 -11.26 -12.35
CA ARG A 86 2.37 -11.38 -10.91
C ARG A 86 1.82 -12.78 -10.67
N GLU A 87 2.70 -13.78 -10.74
CA GLU A 87 2.76 -14.67 -9.61
C GLU A 87 2.74 -13.72 -8.41
N THR A 88 1.68 -13.85 -7.62
CA THR A 88 1.58 -13.25 -6.30
C THR A 88 2.73 -13.79 -5.46
N TRP A 89 3.94 -13.29 -5.73
CA TRP A 89 5.03 -13.30 -4.78
C TRP A 89 4.77 -12.14 -3.85
N VAL A 90 4.06 -12.47 -2.76
CA VAL A 90 4.35 -11.91 -1.45
C VAL A 90 5.76 -12.42 -1.11
N GLY A 91 6.78 -11.76 -1.67
CA GLY A 91 8.18 -12.11 -1.53
C GLY A 91 8.93 -10.97 -0.89
N GLU A 92 9.50 -11.23 0.28
CA GLU A 92 10.31 -10.30 1.07
C GLU A 92 11.28 -9.49 0.19
N ILE A 93 11.10 -8.17 0.16
CA ILE A 93 12.18 -7.27 -0.22
C ILE A 93 13.11 -7.21 0.99
N SER A 94 14.20 -7.99 0.92
CA SER A 94 15.30 -7.98 1.88
C SER A 94 16.20 -6.74 1.69
N ALA A 95 15.63 -5.54 1.85
CA ALA A 95 16.41 -4.33 2.02
C ALA A 95 16.41 -3.98 3.52
N ASP A 96 17.45 -4.49 4.19
CA ASP A 96 17.83 -4.21 5.58
C ASP A 96 16.73 -4.50 6.64
N ARG A 97 16.58 -5.78 7.01
CA ARG A 97 15.60 -6.20 8.04
C ARG A 97 15.77 -5.42 9.35
N THR A 98 16.99 -5.02 9.71
CA THR A 98 17.29 -4.32 10.96
C THR A 98 16.81 -2.87 10.90
N ALA A 99 17.17 -2.11 9.85
CA ALA A 99 16.65 -0.76 9.66
C ALA A 99 15.12 -0.74 9.47
N MET A 100 14.57 -1.78 8.85
CA MET A 100 13.11 -1.95 8.70
C MET A 100 12.42 -2.24 10.04
N ALA A 101 12.99 -3.10 10.89
CA ALA A 101 12.45 -3.42 12.20
C ALA A 101 12.51 -2.22 13.14
N GLU A 102 13.61 -1.45 13.14
CA GLU A 102 13.75 -0.22 13.92
C GLU A 102 12.70 0.82 13.49
N ALA A 103 12.59 1.10 12.19
CA ALA A 103 11.55 2.00 11.69
C ALA A 103 10.14 1.48 12.01
N ALA A 104 9.91 0.17 11.91
CA ALA A 104 8.62 -0.42 12.22
C ALA A 104 8.23 -0.27 13.69
N LEU A 105 9.18 -0.38 14.63
CA LEU A 105 8.94 -0.16 16.05
C LEU A 105 8.44 1.26 16.33
N ASP A 106 9.05 2.27 15.70
CA ASP A 106 8.64 3.67 15.83
C ASP A 106 7.21 3.88 15.33
N TRP A 107 6.88 3.30 14.17
CA TRP A 107 5.53 3.35 13.62
C TRP A 107 4.51 2.65 14.53
N LEU A 108 4.82 1.45 15.03
CA LEU A 108 3.92 0.72 15.93
C LEU A 108 3.69 1.47 17.23
N SER A 109 4.71 2.18 17.73
CA SER A 109 4.58 3.00 18.94
C SER A 109 3.69 4.22 18.73
N ALA A 110 3.62 4.76 17.51
CA ALA A 110 2.79 5.92 17.17
C ALA A 110 1.29 5.58 16.96
N ILE A 111 0.96 4.31 16.77
CA ILE A 111 -0.40 3.89 16.41
C ILE A 111 -1.15 3.44 17.66
N ALA A 112 -2.24 4.13 17.99
CA ALA A 112 -2.98 3.87 19.23
C ALA A 112 -3.45 2.42 19.40
N VAL A 113 -3.75 1.68 18.31
CA VAL A 113 -4.17 0.27 18.42
C VAL A 113 -3.08 -0.63 19.02
N PHE A 114 -1.80 -0.25 18.91
CA PHE A 114 -0.68 -0.99 19.47
C PHE A 114 -0.10 -0.34 20.74
N ALA A 115 -0.68 0.78 21.20
CA ALA A 115 -0.28 1.43 22.44
C ALA A 115 -0.38 0.52 23.68
N PRO A 116 -1.38 -0.40 23.79
CA PRO A 116 -1.43 -1.33 24.92
C PRO A 116 -0.28 -2.34 24.97
N LEU A 117 0.43 -2.57 23.87
CA LEU A 117 1.51 -3.54 23.84
C LEU A 117 2.74 -3.02 24.59
N SER A 118 3.55 -3.92 25.15
CA SER A 118 4.87 -3.56 25.68
C SER A 118 5.84 -3.25 24.53
N GLN A 119 7.01 -2.68 24.84
CA GLN A 119 8.03 -2.43 23.83
C GLN A 119 8.53 -3.75 23.21
N ASP A 120 8.75 -4.79 24.01
CA ASP A 120 9.21 -6.11 23.54
C ASP A 120 8.16 -6.79 22.65
N GLU A 121 6.87 -6.64 22.98
CA GLU A 121 5.77 -7.13 22.15
C GLU A 121 5.69 -6.38 20.82
N ARG A 122 5.85 -5.04 20.84
CA ARG A 122 5.92 -4.25 19.60
C ARG A 122 7.15 -4.62 18.77
N GLN A 123 8.29 -4.91 19.39
CA GLN A 123 9.47 -5.37 18.67
C GLN A 123 9.20 -6.72 17.99
N THR A 124 8.57 -7.66 18.69
CA THR A 124 8.18 -8.97 18.13
C THR A 124 7.27 -8.82 16.92
N LEU A 125 6.36 -7.83 16.93
CA LEU A 125 5.52 -7.51 15.77
C LEU A 125 6.30 -6.81 14.67
N ALA A 126 7.20 -5.87 15.01
CA ALA A 126 8.04 -5.16 14.05
C ALA A 126 8.92 -6.12 13.25
N ASP A 127 9.49 -7.14 13.91
CA ASP A 127 10.33 -8.16 13.29
C ASP A 127 9.57 -9.04 12.27
N GLN A 128 8.25 -9.15 12.42
CA GLN A 128 7.36 -9.93 11.55
C GLN A 128 6.55 -9.06 10.58
N ALA A 129 6.70 -7.74 10.65
CA ALA A 129 5.98 -6.80 9.80
C ALA A 129 6.57 -6.82 8.37
N ALA A 130 5.70 -6.78 7.37
CA ALA A 130 6.10 -6.77 5.96
C ALA A 130 5.76 -5.45 5.28
N ARG A 131 6.68 -4.93 4.45
CA ARG A 131 6.42 -3.74 3.64
C ARG A 131 5.67 -4.10 2.36
N THR A 132 4.56 -3.41 2.10
CA THR A 132 3.72 -3.59 0.91
C THR A 132 3.74 -2.33 0.07
N HIS A 133 4.10 -2.45 -1.20
CA HIS A 133 4.07 -1.36 -2.17
C HIS A 133 2.85 -1.50 -3.09
N LEU A 134 2.13 -0.40 -3.29
CA LEU A 134 0.97 -0.34 -4.18
C LEU A 134 1.16 0.74 -5.24
N ASP A 135 0.85 0.39 -6.49
CA ASP A 135 0.71 1.34 -7.59
C ASP A 135 -0.66 2.03 -7.52
N PRO A 136 -0.82 3.26 -8.05
CA PRO A 136 -2.12 3.92 -8.16
C PRO A 136 -3.17 3.02 -8.84
N GLY A 137 -4.37 2.95 -8.27
CA GLY A 137 -5.46 2.11 -8.75
C GLY A 137 -5.42 0.65 -8.30
N THR A 138 -4.39 0.22 -7.56
CA THR A 138 -4.32 -1.15 -7.01
C THR A 138 -5.32 -1.30 -5.87
N GLU A 139 -6.17 -2.32 -5.95
CA GLU A 139 -7.04 -2.74 -4.85
C GLU A 139 -6.22 -3.49 -3.80
N LEU A 140 -6.16 -2.97 -2.58
CA LEU A 140 -5.50 -3.59 -1.44
C LEU A 140 -6.43 -4.59 -0.75
N LEU A 141 -7.66 -4.14 -0.45
CA LEU A 141 -8.69 -4.93 0.23
C LEU A 141 -9.96 -4.89 -0.60
N LYS A 142 -10.72 -5.98 -0.57
CA LYS A 142 -12.02 -6.09 -1.22
C LYS A 142 -13.12 -6.27 -0.18
N GLN A 143 -14.17 -5.47 -0.26
CA GLN A 143 -15.36 -5.62 0.58
C GLN A 143 -15.87 -7.07 0.53
N ALA A 144 -16.36 -7.56 1.68
CA ALA A 144 -16.90 -8.89 1.88
C ALA A 144 -15.89 -10.06 1.69
N ALA A 145 -14.63 -9.78 1.34
CA ALA A 145 -13.58 -10.79 1.37
C ALA A 145 -13.17 -11.11 2.82
N ALA A 146 -12.74 -12.34 3.07
CA ALA A 146 -12.06 -12.67 4.32
C ALA A 146 -10.70 -11.96 4.40
N GLY A 147 -10.22 -11.73 5.62
CA GLY A 147 -8.93 -11.12 5.86
C GLY A 147 -8.30 -11.60 7.16
N ASP A 148 -6.99 -11.75 7.13
CA ASP A 148 -6.16 -12.18 8.26
C ASP A 148 -4.95 -11.26 8.46
N SER A 149 -5.04 -10.05 7.92
CA SER A 149 -3.99 -9.05 7.95
C SER A 149 -4.58 -7.67 8.20
N LEU A 150 -3.84 -6.82 8.92
CA LEU A 150 -4.06 -5.38 8.94
C LEU A 150 -2.95 -4.67 8.21
N PHE A 151 -3.22 -3.42 7.85
CA PHE A 151 -2.26 -2.55 7.20
C PHE A 151 -2.19 -1.20 7.90
N VAL A 152 -1.00 -0.62 7.93
CA VAL A 152 -0.74 0.76 8.33
C VAL A 152 -0.23 1.50 7.10
N VAL A 153 -0.84 2.63 6.78
CA VAL A 153 -0.32 3.49 5.71
C VAL A 153 0.94 4.19 6.20
N LEU A 154 2.06 4.00 5.50
CA LEU A 154 3.31 4.71 5.78
C LEU A 154 3.45 5.92 4.85
N GLU A 155 3.12 5.74 3.57
CA GLU A 155 3.23 6.77 2.53
C GLU A 155 2.07 6.65 1.54
N GLY A 156 1.66 7.77 0.95
CA GLY A 156 0.62 7.83 -0.08
C GLY A 156 -0.80 7.98 0.47
N VAL A 157 -1.77 7.85 -0.43
CA VAL A 157 -3.20 8.01 -0.15
C VAL A 157 -3.98 6.85 -0.73
N LEU A 158 -4.89 6.30 0.07
CA LEU A 158 -5.87 5.29 -0.36
C LEU A 158 -7.28 5.86 -0.23
N LYS A 159 -8.24 5.23 -0.91
CA LYS A 159 -9.68 5.51 -0.77
C LYS A 159 -10.40 4.26 -0.29
N ALA A 160 -11.35 4.43 0.62
CA ALA A 160 -12.27 3.37 1.05
C ALA A 160 -13.62 3.56 0.36
N THR A 161 -14.19 2.49 -0.17
CA THR A 161 -15.48 2.50 -0.86
C THR A 161 -16.34 1.31 -0.44
N VAL A 162 -17.65 1.52 -0.34
CA VAL A 162 -18.63 0.47 -0.06
C VAL A 162 -19.63 0.38 -1.19
N GLN A 163 -19.89 -0.84 -1.64
CA GLN A 163 -20.88 -1.19 -2.62
C GLN A 163 -22.16 -1.64 -1.92
N HIS A 164 -23.30 -1.04 -2.30
CA HIS A 164 -24.63 -1.42 -1.83
C HIS A 164 -25.49 -1.92 -2.99
N GLY A 165 -25.61 -3.25 -3.15
CA GLY A 165 -26.33 -3.87 -4.27
C GLY A 165 -25.70 -3.50 -5.62
N GLU A 166 -26.52 -3.13 -6.60
CA GLU A 166 -26.08 -2.72 -7.95
C GLU A 166 -25.82 -1.21 -8.10
N ARG A 167 -25.84 -0.44 -7.01
CA ARG A 167 -25.63 1.03 -7.05
C ARG A 167 -24.17 1.37 -7.36
N GLN A 168 -23.86 2.65 -7.59
CA GLN A 168 -22.45 3.05 -7.66
C GLN A 168 -21.78 2.92 -6.27
N PRO A 169 -20.47 2.59 -6.19
CA PRO A 169 -19.77 2.53 -4.92
C PRO A 169 -19.76 3.87 -4.20
N THR A 170 -20.18 3.89 -2.93
CA THR A 170 -20.12 5.06 -2.06
C THR A 170 -18.70 5.22 -1.52
N VAL A 171 -18.10 6.40 -1.66
CA VAL A 171 -16.79 6.71 -1.06
C VAL A 171 -16.98 7.03 0.42
N LEU A 172 -16.35 6.24 1.29
CA LEU A 172 -16.38 6.48 2.74
C LEU A 172 -15.38 7.55 3.18
N GLY A 173 -14.26 7.66 2.46
CA GLY A 173 -13.21 8.61 2.80
C GLY A 173 -11.86 8.29 2.17
N ARG A 174 -10.87 9.10 2.53
CA ARG A 174 -9.46 8.89 2.16
C ARG A 174 -8.66 8.51 3.39
N LEU A 175 -7.73 7.57 3.19
CA LEU A 175 -6.82 7.04 4.19
C LEU A 175 -5.42 7.57 3.87
N LYS A 176 -4.72 8.05 4.89
CA LYS A 176 -3.41 8.72 4.82
C LYS A 176 -2.42 8.07 5.78
N ALA A 177 -1.17 8.51 5.74
CA ALA A 177 -0.12 8.02 6.62
C ALA A 177 -0.56 8.03 8.10
N GLY A 178 -0.31 6.92 8.80
CA GLY A 178 -0.74 6.65 10.18
C GLY A 178 -2.11 5.98 10.31
N ASP A 179 -2.93 5.96 9.26
CA ASP A 179 -4.22 5.27 9.32
C ASP A 179 -4.03 3.75 9.30
N VAL A 180 -4.86 3.07 10.11
CA VAL A 180 -4.90 1.61 10.21
C VAL A 180 -6.11 1.11 9.43
N ILE A 181 -5.92 -0.01 8.72
CA ILE A 181 -6.91 -0.57 7.82
C ILE A 181 -6.99 -2.07 8.04
N GLY A 182 -8.21 -2.57 8.18
CA GLY A 182 -8.46 -4.01 8.20
C GLY A 182 -8.24 -4.67 9.56
N GLU A 183 -8.02 -3.87 10.60
CA GLU A 183 -7.98 -4.25 12.00
C GLU A 183 -9.23 -5.03 12.41
N MET A 184 -10.41 -4.64 11.92
CA MET A 184 -11.65 -5.37 12.23
C MET A 184 -11.57 -6.82 11.76
N SER A 185 -11.29 -7.04 10.47
CA SER A 185 -11.21 -8.38 9.90
C SER A 185 -10.11 -9.23 10.54
N LEU A 186 -8.97 -8.61 10.88
CA LEU A 186 -7.90 -9.30 11.61
C LEU A 186 -8.39 -9.78 12.99
N LEU A 187 -9.02 -8.88 13.76
CA LEU A 187 -9.32 -9.07 15.17
C LEU A 187 -10.61 -9.85 15.43
N THR A 188 -11.66 -9.60 14.64
CA THR A 188 -12.99 -10.23 14.78
C THR A 188 -13.26 -11.32 13.76
N GLY A 189 -12.41 -11.47 12.75
CA GLY A 189 -12.60 -12.44 11.66
C GLY A 189 -13.76 -12.10 10.74
N GLU A 190 -14.37 -10.93 10.94
CA GLU A 190 -15.38 -10.40 10.04
C GLU A 190 -14.80 -10.22 8.64
N ALA A 191 -15.68 -10.28 7.65
CA ALA A 191 -15.30 -9.92 6.30
C ALA A 191 -14.91 -8.43 6.23
N ARG A 192 -14.07 -8.05 5.26
CA ARG A 192 -13.69 -6.65 5.05
C ARG A 192 -14.95 -5.81 4.86
N SER A 193 -15.08 -4.74 5.64
CA SER A 193 -16.24 -3.83 5.60
C SER A 193 -16.30 -2.98 4.34
N ALA A 194 -15.15 -2.72 3.71
CA ALA A 194 -15.02 -1.86 2.54
C ALA A 194 -13.92 -2.36 1.58
N THR A 195 -14.04 -1.95 0.32
CA THR A 195 -12.96 -2.04 -0.66
C THR A 195 -12.01 -0.87 -0.44
N VAL A 196 -10.71 -1.13 -0.46
CA VAL A 196 -9.67 -0.11 -0.30
C VAL A 196 -8.76 -0.12 -1.51
N THR A 197 -8.63 1.03 -2.16
CA THR A 197 -7.85 1.18 -3.40
C THR A 197 -6.83 2.30 -3.26
N ALA A 198 -5.60 2.08 -3.73
CA ALA A 198 -4.58 3.11 -3.80
C ALA A 198 -5.00 4.25 -4.76
N VAL A 199 -4.92 5.50 -4.30
CA VAL A 199 -5.16 6.69 -5.13
C VAL A 199 -3.86 7.19 -5.73
N THR A 200 -2.77 7.12 -4.95
CA THR A 200 -1.40 7.39 -5.38
C THR A 200 -0.56 6.13 -5.26
N SER A 201 0.72 6.18 -5.67
CA SER A 201 1.68 5.19 -5.19
C SER A 201 1.67 5.22 -3.67
N ALA A 202 1.67 4.05 -3.03
CA ALA A 202 1.55 3.94 -1.59
C ALA A 202 2.48 2.86 -1.03
N VAL A 203 2.91 3.08 0.21
CA VAL A 203 3.72 2.16 0.98
C VAL A 203 2.98 1.88 2.27
N LEU A 204 2.83 0.60 2.60
CA LEU A 204 2.14 0.15 3.80
C LEU A 204 3.00 -0.83 4.59
N MET A 205 2.80 -0.84 5.89
CA MET A 205 3.22 -1.94 6.75
C MET A 205 2.07 -2.93 6.87
N ARG A 206 2.33 -4.21 6.66
CA ARG A 206 1.39 -5.31 6.83
C ARG A 206 1.74 -6.09 8.09
N ILE A 207 0.74 -6.40 8.89
CA ILE A 207 0.85 -7.30 10.04
C ILE A 207 -0.19 -8.40 9.88
N ASP A 208 0.27 -9.64 9.89
CA ASP A 208 -0.57 -10.83 9.79
C ASP A 208 -1.03 -11.33 11.15
N ARG A 209 -2.14 -12.05 11.19
CA ARG A 209 -2.71 -12.65 12.40
C ARG A 209 -1.69 -13.51 13.12
N GLN A 210 -0.89 -14.25 12.36
CA GLN A 210 0.14 -15.12 12.89
C GLN A 210 1.19 -14.37 13.72
N ALA A 211 1.50 -13.12 13.37
CA ALA A 211 2.43 -12.30 14.14
C ALA A 211 1.80 -11.80 15.46
N LEU A 212 0.51 -11.47 15.43
CA LEU A 212 -0.21 -10.93 16.58
C LEU A 212 -0.69 -12.01 17.57
N GLN A 213 -0.99 -13.20 17.07
CA GLN A 213 -1.51 -14.31 17.87
C GLN A 213 -0.66 -14.70 19.09
N PRO A 214 0.65 -14.95 18.99
CA PRO A 214 1.45 -15.33 20.15
C PRO A 214 1.50 -14.21 21.21
N VAL A 215 1.49 -12.95 20.78
CA VAL A 215 1.47 -11.78 21.68
C VAL A 215 0.17 -11.75 22.49
N LEU A 216 -0.97 -11.91 21.84
CA LEU A 216 -2.28 -11.86 22.52
C LEU A 216 -2.57 -13.09 23.37
N GLN A 217 -2.07 -14.27 22.97
CA GLN A 217 -2.17 -15.49 23.78
C GLN A 217 -1.34 -15.39 25.06
N ALA A 218 -0.15 -14.78 25.00
CA ALA A 218 0.70 -14.57 26.16
C ALA A 218 0.13 -13.51 27.11
N ARG A 219 -0.60 -12.52 26.60
CA ARG A 219 -1.17 -11.44 27.40
C ARG A 219 -2.64 -11.13 27.07
N PRO A 220 -3.59 -11.90 27.63
CA PRO A 220 -5.03 -11.67 27.42
C PRO A 220 -5.48 -10.23 27.72
N GLU A 221 -4.90 -9.59 28.73
CA GLU A 221 -5.16 -8.18 29.09
C GLU A 221 -4.82 -7.20 27.95
N ALA A 222 -3.82 -7.51 27.10
CA ALA A 222 -3.49 -6.72 25.93
C ALA A 222 -4.64 -6.73 24.91
N ALA A 223 -5.21 -7.91 24.67
CA ALA A 223 -6.34 -8.08 23.76
C ALA A 223 -7.55 -7.25 24.24
N GLU A 224 -7.78 -7.21 25.56
CA GLU A 224 -8.85 -6.41 26.15
C GLU A 224 -8.64 -4.90 25.91
N ALA A 225 -7.43 -4.42 26.17
CA ALA A 225 -7.08 -3.02 25.94
C ALA A 225 -7.13 -2.64 24.45
N ILE A 226 -6.71 -3.53 23.56
CA ILE A 226 -6.80 -3.33 22.11
C ILE A 226 -8.25 -3.21 21.67
N ALA A 227 -9.13 -4.10 22.15
CA ALA A 227 -10.55 -4.04 21.84
C ALA A 227 -11.19 -2.72 22.26
N VAL A 228 -10.80 -2.17 23.42
CA VAL A 228 -11.25 -0.85 23.88
C VAL A 228 -10.82 0.23 22.87
N VAL A 229 -9.55 0.24 22.45
CA VAL A 229 -9.07 1.25 21.48
C VAL A 229 -9.79 1.13 20.13
N VAL A 230 -10.01 -0.09 19.64
CA VAL A 230 -10.71 -0.33 18.37
C VAL A 230 -12.17 0.13 18.46
N ALA A 231 -12.86 -0.21 19.56
CA ALA A 231 -14.23 0.25 19.79
C ALA A 231 -14.32 1.78 19.83
N SER A 232 -13.41 2.46 20.53
CA SER A 232 -13.39 3.93 20.58
C SER A 232 -13.07 4.57 19.22
N ARG A 233 -12.17 3.98 18.43
CA ARG A 233 -11.85 4.47 17.08
C ARG A 233 -13.01 4.33 16.12
N ARG A 234 -13.76 3.22 16.22
CA ARG A 234 -14.96 3.03 15.42
C ARG A 234 -16.02 4.08 15.73
N GLN A 235 -16.24 4.40 17.00
CA GLN A 235 -17.18 5.46 17.39
C GLN A 235 -16.81 6.82 16.78
N ALA A 236 -15.52 7.17 16.79
CA ALA A 236 -15.03 8.41 16.17
C ALA A 236 -15.16 8.41 14.64
N GLY A 237 -14.98 7.25 13.98
CA GLY A 237 -15.12 7.08 12.53
C GLY A 237 -16.58 7.05 12.06
N ASP A 238 -17.45 6.33 12.76
CA ASP A 238 -18.88 6.20 12.46
C ASP A 238 -19.59 7.56 12.65
N ALA A 239 -19.19 8.35 13.66
CA ALA A 239 -19.68 9.72 13.85
C ALA A 239 -19.31 10.69 12.69
N ALA A 240 -18.26 10.39 11.93
CA ALA A 240 -17.81 11.21 10.81
C ALA A 240 -18.39 10.78 9.44
N ILE A 241 -18.95 9.57 9.33
CA ILE A 241 -19.31 8.95 8.04
C ILE A 241 -20.82 8.82 7.81
N ASN A 242 -21.71 8.76 8.82
CA ASN A 242 -23.17 8.94 8.61
C ASN A 242 -23.96 9.06 9.92
N SER A 243 -24.86 10.06 9.99
CA SER A 243 -25.77 10.35 11.11
C SER A 243 -26.96 9.40 11.25
N ASN A 244 -26.86 8.13 10.86
CA ASN A 244 -28.03 7.23 10.74
C ASN A 244 -27.76 5.73 10.97
N ILE A 245 -26.72 5.36 11.72
CA ILE A 245 -26.58 3.98 12.20
C ILE A 245 -27.15 3.93 13.62
N GLU A 246 -28.19 3.11 13.78
CA GLU A 246 -28.85 2.81 15.04
C GLU A 246 -27.82 2.51 16.12
N GLN A 247 -27.98 3.17 17.26
CA GLN A 247 -27.15 2.98 18.44
C GLN A 247 -27.44 1.58 19.02
N GLU A 248 -26.81 0.54 18.45
CA GLU A 248 -26.66 -0.72 19.16
C GLU A 248 -25.87 -0.46 20.46
N SER A 249 -26.40 -0.97 21.57
CA SER A 249 -25.93 -0.68 22.91
C SER A 249 -24.42 -0.90 23.04
N HIS A 250 -23.67 0.16 23.32
CA HIS A 250 -22.21 0.21 23.17
C HIS A 250 -21.42 -0.79 24.06
N SER A 251 -22.01 -1.29 25.14
CA SER A 251 -21.41 -2.35 25.95
C SER A 251 -21.43 -3.69 25.22
N ASP A 252 -22.54 -4.00 24.55
CA ASP A 252 -22.78 -5.31 23.93
C ASP A 252 -21.83 -5.54 22.76
N TRP A 253 -21.54 -4.51 21.97
CA TRP A 253 -20.58 -4.61 20.86
C TRP A 253 -19.14 -4.82 21.34
N ARG A 254 -18.72 -4.14 22.41
CA ARG A 254 -17.37 -4.32 22.96
C ARG A 254 -17.19 -5.75 23.46
N ASP A 255 -18.19 -6.25 24.16
CA ASP A 255 -18.15 -7.60 24.73
C ASP A 255 -18.23 -8.67 23.62
N ASP A 256 -18.98 -8.42 22.54
CA ASP A 256 -18.96 -9.24 21.32
C ASP A 256 -17.58 -9.23 20.62
N LEU A 257 -16.99 -8.05 20.40
CA LEU A 257 -15.63 -7.88 19.87
C LEU A 257 -14.61 -8.68 20.68
N LEU A 258 -14.66 -8.59 22.00
CA LEU A 258 -13.81 -9.36 22.90
C LEU A 258 -14.04 -10.86 22.79
N GLY A 259 -15.29 -11.30 22.76
CA GLY A 259 -15.64 -12.72 22.57
C GLY A 259 -15.07 -13.28 21.27
N ARG A 260 -15.18 -12.52 20.17
CA ARG A 260 -14.61 -12.90 18.87
C ARG A 260 -13.09 -12.90 18.87
N MET A 261 -12.45 -11.90 19.48
CA MET A 261 -10.99 -11.87 19.64
C MET A 261 -10.49 -13.07 20.44
N ARG A 262 -11.16 -13.43 21.54
CA ARG A 262 -10.82 -14.63 22.33
C ARG A 262 -10.93 -15.91 21.50
N SER A 263 -11.99 -16.03 20.70
CA SER A 263 -12.18 -17.17 19.80
C SER A 263 -11.10 -17.25 18.71
N ILE A 264 -10.83 -16.15 18.00
CA ILE A 264 -9.92 -16.12 16.85
C ILE A 264 -8.47 -16.28 17.23
N PHE A 265 -8.04 -15.60 18.28
CA PHE A 265 -6.66 -15.69 18.77
C PHE A 265 -6.48 -16.85 19.76
N ARG A 266 -7.54 -17.60 20.08
CA ARG A 266 -7.53 -18.71 21.06
C ARG A 266 -6.95 -18.25 22.40
N ILE A 267 -7.47 -17.14 22.91
CA ILE A 267 -7.10 -16.55 24.19
C ILE A 267 -8.00 -17.18 25.25
N ALA A 268 -7.38 -17.67 26.32
CA ALA A 268 -8.06 -18.29 27.46
C ALA A 268 -8.79 -17.25 28.32
#